data_AF-A0ABD0NC60-F1
#
_entry.id   AF-A0ABD0NC60-F1
#
_cell.length_a   1.000
_cell.length_b   1.000
_cell.length_c   1.000
_cell.angle_alpha   90.00
_cell.angle_beta   90.00
_cell.angle_gamma   90.00
#
_symmetry.space_group_name_H-M   'P 1'
#
loop_
_entity.id
_entity.type
_entity.pdbx_description
1 polymer ?
#
loop_
_entity_poly.entity_id
_entity_poly.type
_entity_poly.pdbx_seq_one_letter_code
_entity_poly.pdbx_strand_id
1 'polypeptide(L)'
;PPMAPPNPNYCENIQDLKKTIMTHAETSHGMRLKDLKVRIKDLWEALLNERFVFSFRNSLEISAYRKLETKYSNAMLETENKLHNKIENEAIHKVEESDLHKELKKTNEEVKKSVSEFFEKDADANILIQWKTSFEIKIKELQESIVRETKRKLNEILQQRDLKKKIDAQRTQHENTLFEKSKELALKLKDKANDEETLKKEFGLFWKDWMKIISRDTPAIRDIDIMRDMRMILSDVYGSINADHRKDSRDIFSVLSYSDYAQLKKSSEFFTNAYRSVKQKVLGYSLSKEDEAQIRSLVNDVVQQTDKMIQSFNISKMGYNISYIQQLIDYIKARVTEHQDGPVKYVFKNEFFMDLVLSICKRANKTITDQHRLFREANDPEIYVKKKEEEYYSIFQKYCHGATSAAIFGEIICQKLKEPIEQSIYKKTARQLANDMRTDCPSLNGNRSNLEKHILKTLAEQEDFDKYMNYIDYPRDHFKSFISDEVSRYITDNFSVRVLPKMKKSIELLQQKIMEVVYKSTEHVQDNSGDVGLWLKSFADELSDELIFSEKDLSGVKHDDVDDFNLLEDVIKKELPSIMTDIS
;
A
#
# COMPACT_ATOMS: atom_id res chain seq x y z
N PRO A 1 -52.36 46.60 14.02
CA PRO A 1 -51.50 47.64 13.39
C PRO A 1 -51.82 47.76 11.90
N PRO A 2 -52.27 48.92 11.39
CA PRO A 2 -52.32 49.10 9.95
C PRO A 2 -50.86 49.04 9.46
N MET A 3 -50.57 48.15 8.50
CA MET A 3 -49.24 48.06 7.92
C MET A 3 -48.86 49.42 7.37
N ALA A 4 -47.66 49.91 7.71
CA ALA A 4 -47.14 51.15 7.17
C ALA A 4 -47.27 51.12 5.63
N PRO A 5 -47.69 52.23 4.99
CA PRO A 5 -47.81 52.26 3.54
C PRO A 5 -46.46 51.87 2.91
N PRO A 6 -46.46 50.96 1.93
CA PRO A 6 -45.23 50.49 1.32
C PRO A 6 -44.47 51.67 0.70
N ASN A 7 -43.15 51.66 0.82
CA ASN A 7 -42.27 52.71 0.32
C ASN A 7 -42.60 53.00 -1.17
N PRO A 8 -43.04 54.22 -1.53
CA PRO A 8 -43.45 54.55 -2.90
C PRO A 8 -42.37 54.22 -3.94
N ASN A 9 -41.10 54.49 -3.63
CA ASN A 9 -39.98 54.19 -4.53
C ASN A 9 -39.78 52.67 -4.72
N TYR A 10 -40.05 51.88 -3.69
CA TYR A 10 -40.01 50.42 -3.81
C TYR A 10 -41.16 49.92 -4.69
N CYS A 11 -42.36 50.45 -4.52
CA CYS A 11 -43.52 50.10 -5.35
C CYS A 11 -43.32 50.46 -6.83
N GLU A 12 -42.75 51.62 -7.12
CA GLU A 12 -42.42 52.04 -8.50
C GLU A 12 -41.34 51.15 -9.11
N ASN A 13 -40.26 50.85 -8.38
CA ASN A 13 -39.21 49.95 -8.87
C ASN A 13 -39.74 48.53 -9.16
N ILE A 14 -40.65 48.02 -8.33
CA ILE A 14 -41.29 46.71 -8.55
C ILE A 14 -42.24 46.74 -9.75
N GLN A 15 -42.97 47.84 -9.96
CA GLN A 15 -43.81 48.04 -11.15
C GLN A 15 -42.97 48.05 -12.42
N ASP A 16 -41.85 48.78 -12.42
CA ASP A 16 -40.92 48.83 -13.55
C ASP A 16 -40.30 47.46 -13.82
N LEU A 17 -39.82 46.76 -12.79
CA LEU A 17 -39.29 45.39 -12.93
C LEU A 17 -40.34 44.44 -13.52
N LYS A 18 -41.58 44.49 -13.04
CA LYS A 18 -42.68 43.67 -13.55
C LYS A 18 -42.95 43.99 -15.02
N LYS A 19 -42.95 45.27 -15.39
CA LYS A 19 -43.14 45.72 -16.77
C LYS A 19 -42.01 45.21 -17.66
N THR A 20 -40.75 45.35 -17.23
CA THR A 20 -39.59 44.83 -17.96
C THR A 20 -39.65 43.32 -18.18
N ILE A 21 -40.01 42.54 -17.15
CA ILE A 21 -40.14 41.09 -17.24
C ILE A 21 -41.24 40.71 -18.24
N MET A 22 -42.41 41.35 -18.16
CA MET A 22 -43.53 41.05 -19.06
C MET A 22 -43.22 41.44 -20.51
N THR A 23 -42.62 42.60 -20.75
CA THR A 23 -42.20 43.01 -22.09
C THR A 23 -41.18 42.05 -22.70
N HIS A 24 -40.19 41.58 -21.92
CA HIS A 24 -39.26 40.56 -22.38
C HIS A 24 -39.94 39.22 -22.67
N ALA A 25 -40.87 38.79 -21.80
CA ALA A 25 -41.61 37.54 -21.98
C ALA A 25 -42.48 37.56 -23.23
N GLU A 26 -43.13 38.69 -23.54
CA GLU A 26 -43.95 38.89 -24.75
C GLU A 26 -43.14 38.81 -26.05
N THR A 27 -41.88 39.25 -26.03
CA THR A 27 -40.98 39.15 -27.20
C THR A 27 -40.40 37.75 -27.41
N SER A 28 -40.54 36.84 -26.44
CA SER A 28 -40.01 35.48 -26.54
C SER A 28 -40.96 34.59 -27.34
N HIS A 29 -40.42 33.71 -28.19
CA HIS A 29 -41.20 32.61 -28.78
C HIS A 29 -41.53 31.60 -27.66
N GLY A 30 -42.62 31.86 -26.93
CA GLY A 30 -43.05 31.04 -25.80
C GLY A 30 -43.16 29.55 -26.14
N MET A 31 -42.83 28.69 -25.19
CA MET A 31 -42.91 27.24 -25.33
C MET A 31 -44.28 26.73 -24.86
N ARG A 32 -44.91 25.81 -25.59
CA ARG A 32 -46.18 25.20 -25.15
C ARG A 32 -45.91 24.26 -23.98
N LEU A 33 -46.84 24.18 -23.02
CA LEU A 33 -46.76 23.28 -21.86
C LEU A 33 -46.49 21.82 -22.21
N LYS A 34 -46.98 21.34 -23.36
CA LYS A 34 -46.70 19.99 -23.86
C LYS A 34 -45.22 19.80 -24.23
N ASP A 35 -44.58 20.82 -24.80
CA ASP A 35 -43.18 20.80 -25.19
C ASP A 35 -42.28 20.95 -23.94
N LEU A 36 -42.78 21.65 -22.90
CA LEU A 36 -42.14 21.68 -21.57
C LEU A 36 -42.08 20.29 -20.94
N LYS A 37 -43.18 19.53 -20.99
CA LYS A 37 -43.22 18.16 -20.45
C LYS A 37 -42.22 17.25 -21.16
N VAL A 38 -42.12 17.35 -22.48
CA VAL A 38 -41.12 16.60 -23.28
C VAL A 38 -39.72 17.04 -22.89
N ARG A 39 -39.44 18.35 -22.84
CA ARG A 39 -38.14 18.89 -22.40
C ARG A 39 -37.74 18.44 -21.00
N ILE A 40 -38.66 18.41 -20.03
CA ILE A 40 -38.37 17.93 -18.66
C ILE A 40 -38.03 16.44 -18.69
N LYS A 41 -38.77 15.65 -19.47
CA LYS A 41 -38.51 14.22 -19.63
C LYS A 41 -37.15 13.97 -20.31
N ASP A 42 -36.84 14.70 -21.38
CA ASP A 42 -35.55 14.63 -22.07
C ASP A 42 -34.41 15.07 -21.14
N LEU A 43 -34.61 16.11 -20.32
CA LEU A 43 -33.63 16.57 -19.33
C LEU A 43 -33.39 15.50 -18.26
N TRP A 44 -34.45 14.81 -17.82
CA TRP A 44 -34.40 13.75 -16.82
C TRP A 44 -33.73 12.48 -17.36
N GLU A 45 -34.05 12.07 -18.58
CA GLU A 45 -33.37 10.97 -19.28
C GLU A 45 -31.91 11.34 -19.58
N ALA A 46 -31.60 12.59 -19.89
CA ALA A 46 -30.23 13.07 -20.03
C ALA A 46 -29.48 13.12 -18.70
N LEU A 47 -30.13 13.47 -17.58
CA LEU A 47 -29.55 13.43 -16.23
C LEU A 47 -29.18 12.01 -15.81
N LEU A 48 -30.06 11.04 -16.06
CA LEU A 48 -29.82 9.62 -15.77
C LEU A 48 -28.70 9.02 -16.63
N ASN A 49 -28.52 9.54 -17.85
CA ASN A 49 -27.47 9.12 -18.79
C ASN A 49 -26.21 10.03 -18.74
N GLU A 50 -26.01 10.81 -17.66
CA GLU A 50 -24.88 11.74 -17.44
C GLU A 50 -24.62 12.78 -18.55
N ARG A 51 -25.64 13.18 -19.32
CA ARG A 51 -25.48 14.12 -20.44
C ARG A 51 -25.83 15.59 -20.19
N PHE A 52 -26.25 16.01 -18.99
CA PHE A 52 -26.59 17.43 -18.80
C PHE A 52 -26.16 18.02 -17.44
N VAL A 53 -25.16 18.91 -17.51
CA VAL A 53 -24.83 20.03 -16.60
C VAL A 53 -23.97 19.76 -15.35
N PHE A 54 -22.65 19.75 -15.60
CA PHE A 54 -21.71 20.65 -14.92
C PHE A 54 -20.84 21.32 -15.99
N SER A 55 -21.46 22.02 -16.94
CA SER A 55 -20.93 22.24 -18.30
C SER A 55 -20.62 20.91 -19.00
N PHE A 56 -21.22 20.67 -20.17
CA PHE A 56 -20.90 19.52 -21.03
C PHE A 56 -19.36 19.37 -21.22
N ARG A 57 -18.67 20.52 -21.23
CA ARG A 57 -17.22 20.74 -21.10
C ARG A 57 -16.55 19.93 -19.98
N ASN A 58 -16.98 20.05 -18.71
CA ASN A 58 -16.31 19.34 -17.62
C ASN A 58 -16.60 17.84 -17.66
N SER A 59 -17.79 17.38 -18.06
CA SER A 59 -18.11 15.94 -18.01
C SER A 59 -17.31 15.11 -19.02
N LEU A 60 -17.20 15.58 -20.27
CA LEU A 60 -16.37 14.92 -21.30
C LEU A 60 -14.88 15.07 -21.02
N GLU A 61 -14.43 16.26 -20.61
CA GLU A 61 -13.04 16.51 -20.21
C GLU A 61 -12.63 15.63 -19.01
N ILE A 62 -13.47 15.54 -17.97
CA ILE A 62 -13.24 14.69 -16.80
C ILE A 62 -13.25 13.21 -17.18
N SER A 63 -14.15 12.77 -18.06
CA SER A 63 -14.20 11.38 -18.52
C SER A 63 -12.95 11.01 -19.32
N ALA A 64 -12.53 11.86 -20.26
CA ALA A 64 -11.29 11.69 -21.02
C ALA A 64 -10.07 11.72 -20.08
N TYR A 65 -10.00 12.70 -19.19
CA TYR A 65 -8.92 12.83 -18.20
C TYR A 65 -8.82 11.60 -17.30
N ARG A 66 -9.92 11.11 -16.74
CA ARG A 66 -9.95 9.90 -15.89
C ARG A 66 -9.48 8.65 -16.63
N LYS A 67 -9.83 8.51 -17.91
CA LYS A 67 -9.33 7.40 -18.73
C LYS A 67 -7.81 7.48 -18.91
N LEU A 68 -7.29 8.69 -19.16
CA LEU A 68 -5.84 8.91 -19.30
C LEU A 68 -5.10 8.74 -17.98
N GLU A 69 -5.64 9.26 -16.88
CA GLU A 69 -5.12 9.08 -15.52
C GLU A 69 -5.05 7.61 -15.14
N THR A 70 -6.08 6.84 -15.50
CA THR A 70 -6.09 5.39 -15.29
C THR A 70 -5.02 4.69 -16.12
N LYS A 71 -4.85 5.07 -17.39
CA LYS A 71 -3.78 4.52 -18.24
C LYS A 71 -2.39 4.81 -17.66
N TYR A 72 -2.12 6.07 -17.27
CA TYR A 72 -0.85 6.46 -16.67
C TYR A 72 -0.58 5.76 -15.34
N SER A 73 -1.57 5.71 -14.46
CA SER A 73 -1.45 5.04 -13.16
C SER A 73 -1.17 3.55 -13.34
N ASN A 74 -1.83 2.89 -14.29
CA ASN A 74 -1.62 1.48 -14.58
C ASN A 74 -0.23 1.20 -15.18
N ALA A 75 0.21 2.03 -16.13
CA ALA A 75 1.55 1.93 -16.71
C ALA A 75 2.62 2.19 -15.64
N MET A 76 2.45 3.22 -14.82
CA MET A 76 3.39 3.54 -13.76
C MET A 76 3.45 2.42 -12.70
N LEU A 77 2.32 1.83 -12.32
CA LEU A 77 2.33 0.71 -11.38
C LEU A 77 3.12 -0.49 -11.92
N GLU A 78 3.11 -0.71 -13.25
CA GLU A 78 3.96 -1.72 -13.88
C GLU A 78 5.44 -1.36 -13.82
N THR A 79 5.78 -0.12 -14.16
CA THR A 79 7.15 0.40 -14.06
C THR A 79 7.68 0.34 -12.63
N GLU A 80 6.89 0.76 -11.65
CA GLU A 80 7.21 0.69 -10.21
C GLU A 80 7.51 -0.75 -9.80
N ASN A 81 6.73 -1.73 -10.27
CA ASN A 81 6.97 -3.14 -9.96
C ASN A 81 8.26 -3.68 -10.56
N LYS A 82 8.56 -3.36 -11.82
CA LYS A 82 9.80 -3.79 -12.48
C LYS A 82 11.04 -3.19 -11.80
N LEU A 83 10.99 -1.89 -11.52
CA LEU A 83 12.10 -1.21 -10.83
C LEU A 83 12.24 -1.68 -9.39
N HIS A 84 11.15 -1.97 -8.68
CA HIS A 84 11.20 -2.60 -7.36
C HIS A 84 11.95 -3.93 -7.41
N ASN A 85 11.64 -4.80 -8.38
CA ASN A 85 12.33 -6.08 -8.54
C ASN A 85 13.82 -5.86 -8.79
N LYS A 86 14.18 -4.96 -9.72
CA LYS A 86 15.59 -4.62 -10.03
C LYS A 86 16.35 -4.00 -8.85
N ILE A 87 15.68 -3.24 -7.99
CA ILE A 87 16.29 -2.67 -6.78
C ILE A 87 16.60 -3.78 -5.77
N GLU A 88 15.63 -4.66 -5.50
CA GLU A 88 15.79 -5.78 -4.56
C GLU A 88 16.84 -6.78 -5.07
N ASN A 89 16.91 -7.01 -6.40
CA ASN A 89 17.93 -7.84 -7.04
C ASN A 89 19.32 -7.17 -7.12
N GLU A 90 19.47 -5.95 -6.61
CA GLU A 90 20.71 -5.14 -6.69
C GLU A 90 21.18 -4.79 -8.11
N ALA A 91 20.35 -4.98 -9.14
CA ALA A 91 20.65 -4.54 -10.51
C ALA A 91 20.66 -3.00 -10.62
N ILE A 92 19.94 -2.30 -9.74
CA ILE A 92 19.87 -0.83 -9.69
C ILE A 92 20.20 -0.31 -8.28
N HIS A 93 21.11 0.66 -8.21
CA HIS A 93 21.50 1.32 -6.95
C HIS A 93 21.02 2.78 -6.85
N LYS A 94 20.48 3.34 -7.94
CA LYS A 94 19.97 4.72 -8.00
C LYS A 94 18.80 4.78 -8.98
N VAL A 95 17.73 5.47 -8.60
CA VAL A 95 16.57 5.69 -9.46
C VAL A 95 16.59 7.12 -9.98
N GLU A 96 16.71 7.28 -11.29
CA GLU A 96 16.62 8.59 -11.94
C GLU A 96 15.24 8.81 -12.56
N GLU A 97 14.84 10.08 -12.69
CA GLU A 97 13.55 10.40 -13.33
C GLU A 97 13.57 10.04 -14.81
N SER A 98 14.74 10.11 -15.46
CA SER A 98 14.96 9.70 -16.84
C SER A 98 14.56 8.23 -17.07
N ASP A 99 14.83 7.34 -16.13
CA ASP A 99 14.49 5.91 -16.23
C ASP A 99 12.97 5.72 -16.24
N LEU A 100 12.27 6.42 -15.34
CA LEU A 100 10.80 6.41 -15.28
C LEU A 100 10.17 7.00 -16.54
N HIS A 101 10.75 8.08 -17.07
CA HIS A 101 10.27 8.69 -18.32
C HIS A 101 10.51 7.79 -19.54
N LYS A 102 11.61 7.02 -19.56
CA LYS A 102 11.93 6.06 -20.63
C LYS A 102 10.91 4.94 -20.68
N GLU A 103 10.57 4.36 -19.52
CA GLU A 103 9.56 3.31 -19.40
C GLU A 103 8.15 3.82 -19.79
N LEU A 104 7.82 5.05 -19.41
CA LEU A 104 6.54 5.67 -19.77
C LEU A 104 6.44 6.13 -21.23
N LYS A 105 7.54 6.11 -22.00
CA LYS A 105 7.57 6.70 -23.35
C LYS A 105 6.47 6.15 -24.26
N LYS A 106 6.27 4.83 -24.26
CA LYS A 106 5.23 4.18 -25.06
C LYS A 106 3.83 4.63 -24.64
N THR A 107 3.53 4.64 -23.34
CA THR A 107 2.24 5.11 -22.82
C THR A 107 2.02 6.59 -23.13
N ASN A 108 3.06 7.42 -23.02
CA ASN A 108 3.01 8.84 -23.38
C ASN A 108 2.62 9.03 -24.85
N GLU A 109 3.19 8.24 -25.76
CA GLU A 109 2.87 8.29 -27.19
C GLU A 109 1.42 7.85 -27.46
N GLU A 110 0.96 6.76 -26.85
CA GLU A 110 -0.43 6.28 -26.96
C GLU A 110 -1.44 7.30 -26.40
N VAL A 111 -1.10 7.96 -25.30
CA VAL A 111 -1.93 9.00 -24.69
C VAL A 111 -1.97 10.24 -25.58
N LYS A 112 -0.81 10.73 -26.06
CA LYS A 112 -0.77 11.86 -27.01
C LYS A 112 -1.61 11.61 -28.26
N LYS A 113 -1.57 10.37 -28.78
CA LYS A 113 -2.43 9.95 -29.89
C LYS A 113 -3.91 9.98 -29.50
N SER A 114 -4.27 9.39 -28.35
CA SER A 114 -5.65 9.39 -27.84
C SER A 114 -6.21 10.80 -27.62
N VAL A 115 -5.38 11.71 -27.11
CA VAL A 115 -5.70 13.13 -26.91
C VAL A 115 -5.93 13.80 -28.25
N SER A 116 -5.03 13.62 -29.22
CA SER A 116 -5.16 14.22 -30.55
C SER A 116 -6.44 13.74 -31.24
N GLU A 117 -6.71 12.43 -31.20
CA GLU A 117 -7.95 11.86 -31.75
C GLU A 117 -9.22 12.40 -31.08
N PHE A 118 -9.20 12.61 -29.76
CA PHE A 118 -10.32 13.18 -29.02
C PHE A 118 -10.63 14.61 -29.48
N PHE A 119 -9.61 15.45 -29.69
CA PHE A 119 -9.82 16.83 -30.12
C PHE A 119 -10.09 16.97 -31.63
N GLU A 120 -9.71 15.99 -32.45
CA GLU A 120 -9.86 16.04 -33.92
C GLU A 120 -11.13 15.38 -34.45
N LYS A 121 -11.64 14.32 -33.79
CA LYS A 121 -12.79 13.54 -34.27
C LYS A 121 -14.13 13.95 -33.64
N ASP A 122 -14.13 14.90 -32.71
CA ASP A 122 -15.34 15.34 -32.03
C ASP A 122 -16.16 16.31 -32.89
N ALA A 123 -17.49 16.23 -32.81
CA ALA A 123 -18.40 17.07 -33.58
C ALA A 123 -18.23 18.57 -33.27
N ASP A 124 -17.71 18.90 -32.08
CA ASP A 124 -17.43 20.26 -31.60
C ASP A 124 -15.91 20.58 -31.62
N ALA A 125 -15.10 19.89 -32.45
CA ALA A 125 -13.65 20.05 -32.52
C ALA A 125 -13.17 21.52 -32.60
N ASN A 126 -13.89 22.36 -33.35
CA ASN A 126 -13.58 23.79 -33.48
C ASN A 126 -13.75 24.58 -32.17
N ILE A 127 -14.61 24.12 -31.26
CA ILE A 127 -14.83 24.70 -29.93
C ILE A 127 -13.86 24.06 -28.91
N LEU A 128 -13.53 22.78 -29.07
CA LEU A 128 -12.67 22.05 -28.16
C LEU A 128 -11.18 22.37 -28.33
N ILE A 129 -10.74 22.78 -29.53
CA ILE A 129 -9.33 23.05 -29.84
C ILE A 129 -8.71 24.13 -28.92
N GLN A 130 -9.49 25.10 -28.46
CA GLN A 130 -9.04 26.15 -27.52
C GLN A 130 -8.62 25.58 -26.14
N TRP A 131 -9.10 24.39 -25.79
CA TRP A 131 -8.82 23.72 -24.51
C TRP A 131 -7.71 22.67 -24.63
N LYS A 132 -7.26 22.35 -25.86
CA LYS A 132 -6.24 21.34 -26.12
C LYS A 132 -4.96 21.62 -25.33
N THR A 133 -4.46 22.87 -25.37
CA THR A 133 -3.25 23.27 -24.64
C THR A 133 -3.40 23.15 -23.12
N SER A 134 -4.55 23.56 -22.56
CA SER A 134 -4.78 23.42 -21.12
C SER A 134 -4.87 21.95 -20.69
N PHE A 135 -5.50 21.10 -21.51
CA PHE A 135 -5.60 19.67 -21.26
C PHE A 135 -4.23 18.98 -21.35
N GLU A 136 -3.41 19.34 -22.34
CA GLU A 136 -2.03 18.88 -22.48
C GLU A 136 -1.16 19.26 -21.28
N ILE A 137 -1.32 20.49 -20.75
CA ILE A 137 -0.64 20.94 -19.52
C ILE A 137 -1.07 20.07 -18.32
N LYS A 138 -2.37 19.87 -18.10
CA LYS A 138 -2.88 19.03 -17.00
C LYS A 138 -2.35 17.59 -17.09
N ILE A 139 -2.28 17.03 -18.28
CA ILE A 139 -1.70 15.69 -18.49
C ILE A 139 -0.23 15.66 -18.12
N LYS A 140 0.53 16.69 -18.51
CA LYS A 140 1.95 16.79 -18.17
C LYS A 140 2.16 16.90 -16.67
N GLU A 141 1.38 17.75 -15.99
CA GLU A 141 1.40 17.88 -14.53
C GLU A 141 1.07 16.57 -13.81
N LEU A 142 0.07 15.84 -14.31
CA LEU A 142 -0.29 14.51 -13.81
C LEU A 142 0.87 13.53 -13.96
N GLN A 143 1.49 13.48 -15.14
CA GLN A 143 2.62 12.61 -15.42
C GLN A 143 3.80 12.92 -14.49
N GLU A 144 4.17 14.19 -14.35
CA GLU A 144 5.26 14.62 -13.45
C GLU A 144 4.93 14.28 -11.99
N SER A 145 3.68 14.46 -11.56
CA SER A 145 3.24 14.11 -10.21
C SER A 145 3.38 12.62 -9.94
N ILE A 146 2.91 11.79 -10.87
CA ILE A 146 3.01 10.32 -10.76
C ILE A 146 4.48 9.88 -10.75
N VAL A 147 5.33 10.46 -11.60
CA VAL A 147 6.79 10.18 -11.63
C VAL A 147 7.46 10.54 -10.31
N ARG A 148 7.20 11.74 -9.76
CA ARG A 148 7.78 12.17 -8.49
C ARG A 148 7.38 11.25 -7.34
N GLU A 149 6.11 10.87 -7.28
CA GLU A 149 5.58 9.97 -6.25
C GLU A 149 6.23 8.58 -6.33
N THR A 150 6.29 7.98 -7.53
CA THR A 150 6.93 6.67 -7.73
C THR A 150 8.42 6.71 -7.43
N LYS A 151 9.14 7.76 -7.84
CA LYS A 151 10.56 7.93 -7.48
C LYS A 151 10.78 7.99 -5.98
N ARG A 152 9.93 8.72 -5.24
CA ARG A 152 10.02 8.77 -3.77
C ARG A 152 9.89 7.38 -3.17
N LYS A 153 8.86 6.61 -3.56
CA LYS A 153 8.66 5.24 -3.08
C LYS A 153 9.83 4.31 -3.41
N LEU A 154 10.35 4.38 -4.64
CA LEU A 154 11.49 3.55 -5.05
C LEU A 154 12.77 3.92 -4.29
N ASN A 155 12.97 5.19 -3.95
CA ASN A 155 14.08 5.62 -3.09
C ASN A 155 13.93 5.12 -1.65
N GLU A 156 12.72 5.08 -1.11
CA GLU A 156 12.45 4.46 0.19
C GLU A 156 12.79 2.96 0.17
N ILE A 157 12.41 2.24 -0.90
CA ILE A 157 12.76 0.83 -1.11
C ILE A 157 14.28 0.63 -1.22
N LEU A 158 14.99 1.53 -1.92
CA LEU A 158 16.45 1.50 -2.02
C LEU A 158 17.13 1.62 -0.65
N GLN A 159 16.72 2.60 0.15
CA GLN A 159 17.25 2.80 1.50
C GLN A 159 16.96 1.59 2.39
N GLN A 160 15.75 1.05 2.30
CA GLN A 160 15.34 -0.16 3.00
C GLN A 160 16.22 -1.36 2.65
N ARG A 161 16.43 -1.63 1.36
CA ARG A 161 17.34 -2.70 0.91
C ARG A 161 18.72 -2.54 1.53
N ASP A 162 19.29 -1.34 1.51
CA ASP A 162 20.62 -1.10 2.07
C ASP A 162 20.70 -1.38 3.57
N LEU A 163 19.64 -1.11 4.32
CA LEU A 163 19.54 -1.45 5.74
C LEU A 163 19.41 -2.96 5.97
N LYS A 164 18.74 -3.69 5.07
CA LYS A 164 18.50 -5.15 5.19
C LYS A 164 19.70 -6.01 4.81
N LYS A 165 20.66 -5.48 4.02
CA LYS A 165 21.85 -6.21 3.54
C LYS A 165 22.55 -7.07 4.59
N LYS A 166 22.67 -6.59 5.83
CA LYS A 166 23.33 -7.34 6.91
C LYS A 166 22.52 -8.59 7.33
N ILE A 167 21.20 -8.45 7.43
CA ILE A 167 20.30 -9.55 7.80
C ILE A 167 20.31 -10.60 6.67
N ASP A 168 20.19 -10.14 5.42
CA ASP A 168 20.20 -11.03 4.26
C ASP A 168 21.53 -11.78 4.13
N ALA A 169 22.67 -11.10 4.33
CA ALA A 169 23.98 -11.74 4.31
C ALA A 169 24.13 -12.82 5.39
N GLN A 170 23.62 -12.58 6.61
CA GLN A 170 23.64 -13.58 7.68
C GLN A 170 22.76 -14.79 7.35
N ARG A 171 21.56 -14.54 6.80
CA ARG A 171 20.65 -15.61 6.36
C ARG A 171 21.30 -16.47 5.29
N THR A 172 21.86 -15.85 4.25
CA THR A 172 22.58 -16.52 3.17
C THR A 172 23.74 -17.34 3.73
N GLN A 173 24.54 -16.79 4.65
CA GLN A 173 25.64 -17.52 5.28
C GLN A 173 25.19 -18.80 6.01
N HIS A 174 24.09 -18.73 6.76
CA HIS A 174 23.53 -19.89 7.47
C HIS A 174 23.02 -20.96 6.51
N GLU A 175 22.27 -20.57 5.48
CA GLU A 175 21.75 -21.48 4.44
C GLU A 175 22.90 -22.16 3.68
N ASN A 176 23.96 -21.42 3.37
CA ASN A 176 25.13 -21.92 2.66
C ASN A 176 25.91 -22.93 3.51
N THR A 177 26.13 -22.62 4.78
CA THR A 177 26.87 -23.52 5.67
C THR A 177 26.09 -24.81 5.94
N LEU A 178 24.77 -24.72 6.07
CA LEU A 178 23.88 -25.87 6.19
C LEU A 178 23.97 -26.77 4.96
N PHE A 179 23.92 -26.18 3.76
CA PHE A 179 24.04 -26.91 2.51
C PHE A 179 25.37 -27.67 2.42
N GLU A 180 26.50 -26.98 2.63
CA GLU A 180 27.84 -27.57 2.52
C GLU A 180 28.04 -28.73 3.49
N LYS A 181 27.66 -28.57 4.75
CA LYS A 181 27.77 -29.64 5.74
C LYS A 181 26.85 -30.82 5.43
N SER A 182 25.68 -30.56 4.85
CA SER A 182 24.77 -31.63 4.40
C SER A 182 25.39 -32.42 3.24
N LYS A 183 26.03 -31.75 2.28
CA LYS A 183 26.80 -32.38 1.18
C LYS A 183 27.94 -33.24 1.73
N GLU A 184 28.74 -32.70 2.67
CA GLU A 184 29.83 -33.46 3.32
C GLU A 184 29.31 -34.70 4.07
N LEU A 185 28.17 -34.60 4.76
CA LEU A 185 27.54 -35.71 5.44
C LEU A 185 27.06 -36.77 4.44
N ALA A 186 26.44 -36.36 3.35
CA ALA A 186 25.95 -37.26 2.31
C ALA A 186 27.09 -38.05 1.65
N LEU A 187 28.22 -37.39 1.39
CA LEU A 187 29.42 -38.04 0.85
C LEU A 187 29.98 -39.12 1.80
N LYS A 188 29.91 -38.91 3.12
CA LYS A 188 30.32 -39.91 4.12
C LYS A 188 29.36 -41.09 4.23
N LEU A 189 28.09 -40.90 3.85
CA LEU A 189 27.02 -41.88 3.98
C LEU A 189 26.61 -42.53 2.66
N LYS A 190 27.34 -42.26 1.57
CA LYS A 190 27.08 -42.79 0.23
C LYS A 190 26.99 -44.32 0.20
N ASP A 191 27.83 -45.01 0.98
CA ASP A 191 27.83 -46.47 1.08
C ASP A 191 26.60 -47.05 1.82
N LYS A 192 25.81 -46.19 2.47
CA LYS A 192 24.61 -46.53 3.25
C LYS A 192 23.34 -45.94 2.65
N ALA A 193 23.36 -45.55 1.37
CA ALA A 193 22.25 -44.86 0.72
C ALA A 193 20.89 -45.60 0.81
N ASN A 194 20.91 -46.93 0.84
CA ASN A 194 19.70 -47.77 0.89
C ASN A 194 19.14 -47.98 2.31
N ASP A 195 19.82 -47.48 3.36
CA ASP A 195 19.38 -47.59 4.76
C ASP A 195 18.72 -46.28 5.21
N GLU A 196 17.44 -46.15 4.89
CA GLU A 196 16.68 -44.92 5.13
C GLU A 196 16.52 -44.60 6.62
N GLU A 197 16.47 -45.62 7.50
CA GLU A 197 16.41 -45.41 8.95
C GLU A 197 17.72 -44.81 9.47
N THR A 198 18.86 -45.31 8.98
CA THR A 198 20.18 -44.73 9.31
C THR A 198 20.32 -43.32 8.73
N LEU A 199 19.94 -43.08 7.48
CA LEU A 199 20.00 -41.74 6.87
C LEU A 199 19.20 -40.71 7.67
N LYS A 200 17.97 -41.05 8.06
CA LYS A 200 17.10 -40.17 8.84
C LYS A 200 17.68 -39.89 10.22
N LYS A 201 18.26 -40.89 10.88
CA LYS A 201 18.89 -40.75 12.19
C LYS A 201 20.13 -39.86 12.14
N GLU A 202 21.03 -40.10 11.18
CA GLU A 202 22.26 -39.31 11.03
C GLU A 202 21.96 -37.86 10.65
N PHE A 203 21.03 -37.64 9.72
CA PHE A 203 20.57 -36.30 9.39
C PHE A 203 19.92 -35.61 10.60
N GLY A 204 19.07 -36.30 11.35
CA GLY A 204 18.44 -35.74 12.56
C GLY A 204 19.45 -35.34 13.65
N LEU A 205 20.56 -36.09 13.81
CA LEU A 205 21.66 -35.71 14.70
C LEU A 205 22.39 -34.47 14.20
N PHE A 206 22.74 -34.45 12.92
CA PHE A 206 23.35 -33.29 12.27
C PHE A 206 22.48 -32.04 12.40
N TRP A 207 21.18 -32.17 12.11
CA TRP A 207 20.20 -31.09 12.21
C TRP A 207 20.12 -30.53 13.62
N LYS A 208 20.03 -31.40 14.63
CA LYS A 208 19.98 -31.00 16.03
C LYS A 208 21.24 -30.24 16.46
N ASP A 209 22.42 -30.67 16.04
CA ASP A 209 23.66 -29.99 16.35
C ASP A 209 23.80 -28.67 15.59
N TRP A 210 23.32 -28.62 14.35
CA TRP A 210 23.26 -27.39 13.56
C TRP A 210 22.33 -26.34 14.20
N MET A 211 21.14 -26.75 14.65
CA MET A 211 20.20 -25.88 15.36
C MET A 211 20.82 -25.28 16.63
N LYS A 212 21.60 -26.06 17.40
CA LYS A 212 22.33 -25.52 18.57
C LYS A 212 23.37 -24.47 18.18
N ILE A 213 24.05 -24.64 17.05
CA ILE A 213 25.03 -23.67 16.55
C ILE A 213 24.31 -22.36 16.19
N ILE A 214 23.20 -22.45 15.46
CA ILE A 214 22.39 -21.29 15.11
C ILE A 214 21.90 -20.55 16.36
N SER A 215 21.30 -21.26 17.32
CA SER A 215 20.79 -20.65 18.56
C SER A 215 21.90 -20.03 19.42
N ARG A 216 23.16 -20.48 19.29
CA ARG A 216 24.32 -19.90 19.99
C ARG A 216 24.85 -18.67 19.26
N ASP A 217 24.98 -18.74 17.94
CA ASP A 217 25.70 -17.76 17.14
C ASP A 217 24.80 -16.59 16.71
N THR A 218 23.47 -16.76 16.74
CA THR A 218 22.51 -15.69 16.44
C THR A 218 21.44 -15.54 17.54
N PRO A 219 21.32 -14.36 18.18
CA PRO A 219 20.25 -14.11 19.13
C PRO A 219 18.88 -14.20 18.45
N ALA A 220 17.92 -14.90 19.10
CA ALA A 220 16.54 -14.92 18.65
C ALA A 220 15.95 -13.51 18.57
N ILE A 221 15.11 -13.28 17.57
CA ILE A 221 14.38 -12.02 17.43
C ILE A 221 13.30 -12.02 18.50
N ARG A 222 13.44 -11.10 19.47
CA ARG A 222 12.53 -11.00 20.62
C ARG A 222 11.19 -10.43 20.20
N ASP A 223 10.13 -10.90 20.85
CA ASP A 223 8.84 -10.23 20.77
C ASP A 223 8.92 -8.80 21.33
N ILE A 224 8.03 -7.96 20.80
CA ILE A 224 7.98 -6.53 21.10
C ILE A 224 6.80 -6.21 22.00
N ASP A 225 6.96 -5.18 22.82
CA ASP A 225 5.89 -4.62 23.65
C ASP A 225 5.89 -3.10 23.44
N ILE A 226 5.07 -2.66 22.48
CA ILE A 226 4.94 -1.24 22.11
C ILE A 226 4.54 -0.40 23.32
N MET A 227 3.68 -0.94 24.17
CA MET A 227 3.17 -0.23 25.32
C MET A 227 4.26 -0.07 26.39
N ARG A 228 5.14 -1.06 26.56
CA ARG A 228 6.32 -0.94 27.44
C ARG A 228 7.33 0.06 26.88
N ASP A 229 7.62 -0.02 25.60
CA ASP A 229 8.62 0.83 24.96
C ASP A 229 8.18 2.30 24.96
N MET A 230 6.90 2.57 24.66
CA MET A 230 6.30 3.90 24.80
C MET A 230 6.37 4.41 26.25
N ARG A 231 6.04 3.57 27.24
CA ARG A 231 6.14 3.96 28.67
C ARG A 231 7.56 4.32 29.07
N MET A 232 8.55 3.58 28.58
CA MET A 232 9.97 3.85 28.84
C MET A 232 10.35 5.21 28.28
N ILE A 233 10.07 5.46 27.01
CA ILE A 233 10.37 6.75 26.35
C ILE A 233 9.68 7.92 27.06
N LEU A 234 8.38 7.81 27.35
CA LEU A 234 7.65 8.88 28.02
C LEU A 234 8.17 9.13 29.45
N SER A 235 8.60 8.09 30.16
CA SER A 235 9.20 8.24 31.50
C SER A 235 10.56 8.93 31.44
N ASP A 236 11.37 8.63 30.43
CA ASP A 236 12.68 9.26 30.23
C ASP A 236 12.56 10.75 29.86
N VAL A 237 11.52 11.12 29.09
CA VAL A 237 11.30 12.50 28.63
C VAL A 237 10.53 13.37 29.64
N TYR A 238 9.60 12.79 30.40
CA TYR A 238 8.66 13.56 31.26
C TYR A 238 8.73 13.22 32.75
N GLY A 239 9.65 12.35 33.18
CA GLY A 239 9.74 11.86 34.56
C GLY A 239 8.73 10.76 34.88
N SER A 240 8.75 10.21 36.11
CA SER A 240 7.86 9.12 36.49
C SER A 240 6.40 9.54 36.34
N ILE A 241 5.69 8.94 35.40
CA ILE A 241 4.25 9.07 35.23
C ILE A 241 3.61 8.69 36.57
N ASN A 242 2.93 9.64 37.23
CA ASN A 242 2.25 9.37 38.50
C ASN A 242 1.35 8.13 38.34
N ALA A 243 1.46 7.18 39.26
CA ALA A 243 0.76 5.90 39.20
C ALA A 243 -0.77 6.03 39.13
N ASP A 244 -1.34 7.19 39.47
CA ASP A 244 -2.78 7.49 39.35
C ASP A 244 -3.24 7.75 37.91
N HIS A 245 -2.43 8.36 37.03
CA HIS A 245 -2.77 8.47 35.60
C HIS A 245 -2.81 7.12 34.88
N ARG A 246 -2.39 6.05 35.56
CA ARG A 246 -2.24 4.69 35.02
C ARG A 246 -3.55 3.90 34.98
N LYS A 247 -4.56 4.28 35.78
CA LYS A 247 -5.86 3.59 35.85
C LYS A 247 -6.96 4.27 35.01
N ASP A 248 -6.86 5.58 34.81
CA ASP A 248 -7.93 6.40 34.22
C ASP A 248 -7.57 6.97 32.83
N SER A 249 -6.65 6.34 32.09
CA SER A 249 -6.31 6.80 30.74
C SER A 249 -7.53 6.71 29.83
N ARG A 250 -8.02 7.84 29.32
CA ARG A 250 -9.17 7.85 28.42
C ARG A 250 -8.71 7.64 27.00
N ASP A 251 -9.52 6.93 26.21
CA ASP A 251 -9.26 6.85 24.78
C ASP A 251 -9.69 8.16 24.12
N ILE A 252 -8.70 8.93 23.66
CA ILE A 252 -8.93 10.28 23.12
C ILE A 252 -9.91 10.32 21.94
N PHE A 253 -10.04 9.20 21.23
CA PHE A 253 -10.94 9.03 20.09
C PHE A 253 -12.42 8.95 20.52
N SER A 254 -12.71 8.45 21.72
CA SER A 254 -14.10 8.27 22.20
C SER A 254 -14.59 9.42 23.09
N VAL A 255 -13.79 10.48 23.24
CA VAL A 255 -14.12 11.59 24.14
C VAL A 255 -15.24 12.46 23.53
N LEU A 256 -16.29 12.68 24.33
CA LEU A 256 -17.43 13.55 23.98
C LEU A 256 -17.07 15.04 24.01
N SER A 257 -16.13 15.45 24.86
CA SER A 257 -15.64 16.83 24.97
C SER A 257 -14.19 16.88 25.43
N TYR A 258 -13.40 17.71 24.78
CA TYR A 258 -12.00 17.98 25.11
C TYR A 258 -11.83 19.04 26.21
N SER A 259 -12.90 19.46 26.88
CA SER A 259 -12.85 20.50 27.91
C SER A 259 -11.96 20.13 29.10
N ASP A 260 -11.82 18.84 29.41
CA ASP A 260 -10.89 18.36 30.44
C ASP A 260 -9.42 18.43 30.02
N TYR A 261 -9.16 18.52 28.72
CA TYR A 261 -7.84 18.44 28.09
C TYR A 261 -7.24 19.79 27.71
N ALA A 262 -8.03 20.85 27.68
CA ALA A 262 -7.57 22.17 27.26
C ALA A 262 -7.99 23.28 28.24
N GLN A 263 -7.17 24.32 28.33
CA GLN A 263 -7.41 25.52 29.13
C GLN A 263 -7.32 26.74 28.24
N LEU A 264 -8.23 27.71 28.39
CA LEU A 264 -8.19 28.95 27.61
C LEU A 264 -6.93 29.77 27.95
N LYS A 265 -6.29 30.33 26.92
CA LYS A 265 -5.17 31.28 27.05
C LYS A 265 -5.67 32.49 27.84
N LYS A 266 -4.91 32.91 28.87
CA LYS A 266 -5.19 34.17 29.57
C LYS A 266 -4.90 35.32 28.61
N SER A 267 -5.91 36.10 28.24
CA SER A 267 -5.68 37.31 27.42
C SER A 267 -4.90 38.35 28.24
N SER A 268 -3.84 38.92 27.66
CA SER A 268 -3.07 40.01 28.28
C SER A 268 -3.75 41.38 28.10
N GLU A 269 -5.08 41.43 28.07
CA GLU A 269 -5.83 42.68 27.96
C GLU A 269 -6.23 43.18 29.35
N PHE A 270 -5.56 44.25 29.76
CA PHE A 270 -5.70 45.08 30.97
C PHE A 270 -7.10 45.72 31.12
N PHE A 271 -8.19 44.95 31.13
CA PHE A 271 -9.51 45.47 31.46
C PHE A 271 -10.24 44.63 32.53
N THR A 272 -10.34 45.25 33.71
CA THR A 272 -11.27 45.03 34.84
C THR A 272 -11.43 43.60 35.38
N ASN A 273 -10.57 43.28 36.35
CA ASN A 273 -10.46 41.99 37.05
C ASN A 273 -11.67 41.59 37.94
N ALA A 274 -12.65 42.46 38.21
CA ALA A 274 -13.75 42.15 39.14
C ALA A 274 -14.98 41.50 38.47
N TYR A 275 -15.30 41.84 37.22
CA TYR A 275 -16.46 41.27 36.52
C TYR A 275 -16.14 39.92 35.86
N ARG A 276 -14.87 39.70 35.47
CA ARG A 276 -14.39 38.41 34.94
C ARG A 276 -14.28 37.35 36.02
N SER A 277 -13.79 37.67 37.22
CA SER A 277 -13.61 36.68 38.31
C SER A 277 -14.92 36.07 38.79
N VAL A 278 -16.01 36.85 38.81
CA VAL A 278 -17.36 36.37 39.17
C VAL A 278 -17.96 35.53 38.03
N LYS A 279 -17.79 35.95 36.76
CA LYS A 279 -18.26 35.16 35.60
C LYS A 279 -17.46 33.87 35.39
N GLN A 280 -16.17 33.87 35.74
CA GLN A 280 -15.26 32.73 35.65
C GLN A 280 -15.57 31.65 36.71
N LYS A 281 -16.11 32.03 37.88
CA LYS A 281 -16.59 31.10 38.91
C LYS A 281 -18.02 30.58 38.69
N VAL A 282 -18.87 31.33 37.98
CA VAL A 282 -20.32 31.04 37.87
C VAL A 282 -20.72 30.43 36.52
N LEU A 283 -19.99 30.72 35.44
CA LEU A 283 -20.41 30.38 34.06
C LEU A 283 -19.43 29.48 33.30
N GLY A 284 -18.40 28.94 33.97
CA GLY A 284 -17.43 27.96 33.47
C GLY A 284 -17.18 28.06 31.96
N TYR A 285 -16.21 28.87 31.53
CA TYR A 285 -15.85 28.96 30.11
C TYR A 285 -15.34 27.59 29.61
N SER A 286 -16.25 26.75 29.16
CA SER A 286 -15.95 25.53 28.42
C SER A 286 -15.43 25.90 27.03
N LEU A 287 -14.72 24.97 26.39
CA LEU A 287 -14.37 25.12 24.98
C LEU A 287 -15.63 25.44 24.16
N SER A 288 -15.51 26.33 23.18
CA SER A 288 -16.60 26.54 22.23
C SER A 288 -16.74 25.32 21.32
N LYS A 289 -17.90 25.16 20.66
CA LYS A 289 -18.08 24.08 19.66
C LYS A 289 -17.05 24.15 18.54
N GLU A 290 -16.62 25.36 18.19
CA GLU A 290 -15.57 25.60 17.20
C GLU A 290 -14.20 25.11 17.71
N ASP A 291 -13.86 25.40 18.97
CA ASP A 291 -12.62 24.92 19.58
C ASP A 291 -12.59 23.39 19.66
N GLU A 292 -13.69 22.77 20.09
CA GLU A 292 -13.86 21.30 20.12
C GLU A 292 -13.68 20.68 18.73
N ALA A 293 -14.26 21.29 17.69
CA ALA A 293 -14.12 20.83 16.31
C ALA A 293 -12.66 20.95 15.81
N GLN A 294 -11.96 22.03 16.16
CA GLN A 294 -10.55 22.22 15.83
C GLN A 294 -9.65 21.18 16.51
N ILE A 295 -9.89 20.87 17.79
CA ILE A 295 -9.14 19.82 18.50
C ILE A 295 -9.41 18.46 17.86
N ARG A 296 -10.66 18.14 17.52
CA ARG A 296 -11.01 16.89 16.83
C ARG A 296 -10.33 16.78 15.46
N SER A 297 -10.26 17.89 14.72
CA SER A 297 -9.53 17.96 13.45
C SER A 297 -8.03 17.72 13.63
N LEU A 298 -7.41 18.28 14.67
CA LEU A 298 -6.01 18.02 15.01
C LEU A 298 -5.77 16.54 15.32
N VAL A 299 -6.58 15.94 16.18
CA VAL A 299 -6.48 14.52 16.54
C VAL A 299 -6.57 13.64 15.29
N ASN A 300 -7.55 13.90 14.42
CA ASN A 300 -7.73 13.16 13.18
C ASN A 300 -6.55 13.31 12.20
N ASP A 301 -5.99 14.52 12.06
CA ASP A 301 -4.79 14.73 11.25
C ASP A 301 -3.59 13.97 11.82
N VAL A 302 -3.35 14.08 13.13
CA VAL A 302 -2.24 13.38 13.79
C VAL A 302 -2.35 11.87 13.57
N VAL A 303 -3.53 11.28 13.81
CA VAL A 303 -3.79 9.84 13.58
C VAL A 303 -3.47 9.47 12.13
N GLN A 304 -3.97 10.24 11.16
CA GLN A 304 -3.76 9.95 9.75
C GLN A 304 -2.28 9.97 9.38
N GLN A 305 -1.51 10.92 9.90
CA GLN A 305 -0.09 11.03 9.58
C GLN A 305 0.73 9.97 10.31
N THR A 306 0.40 9.64 11.56
CA THR A 306 1.06 8.54 12.28
C THR A 306 0.80 7.18 11.64
N ASP A 307 -0.43 6.94 11.13
CA ASP A 307 -0.74 5.71 10.38
C ASP A 307 0.11 5.58 9.11
N LYS A 308 0.34 6.69 8.39
CA LYS A 308 1.25 6.72 7.24
C LYS A 308 2.71 6.48 7.64
N MET A 309 3.14 7.08 8.75
CA MET A 309 4.49 6.90 9.28
C MET A 309 4.75 5.43 9.63
N ILE A 310 3.82 4.78 10.32
CA ILE A 310 3.89 3.35 10.66
C ILE A 310 3.99 2.49 9.40
N GLN A 311 3.18 2.78 8.37
CA GLN A 311 3.25 2.06 7.09
C GLN A 311 4.60 2.26 6.39
N SER A 312 5.19 3.46 6.48
CA SER A 312 6.48 3.78 5.86
C SER A 312 7.68 3.07 6.53
N PHE A 313 7.56 2.68 7.80
CA PHE A 313 8.63 1.95 8.51
C PHE A 313 8.89 0.54 7.96
N ASN A 314 7.93 -0.03 7.22
CA ASN A 314 8.03 -1.35 6.60
C ASN A 314 8.52 -2.44 7.58
N ILE A 315 7.88 -2.49 8.74
CA ILE A 315 8.30 -3.29 9.90
C ILE A 315 8.37 -4.78 9.57
N SER A 316 7.55 -5.27 8.64
CA SER A 316 7.57 -6.66 8.18
C SER A 316 8.84 -7.03 7.42
N LYS A 317 9.55 -6.06 6.83
CA LYS A 317 10.84 -6.28 6.15
C LYS A 317 12.04 -5.86 6.99
N MET A 318 11.95 -4.74 7.71
CA MET A 318 13.08 -4.14 8.46
C MET A 318 13.16 -4.57 9.92
N GLY A 319 12.09 -5.14 10.45
CA GLY A 319 11.93 -5.36 11.88
C GLY A 319 11.55 -4.07 12.61
N TYR A 320 11.16 -4.25 13.86
CA TYR A 320 10.77 -3.16 14.73
C TYR A 320 12.00 -2.55 15.39
N ASN A 321 12.04 -1.22 15.44
CA ASN A 321 13.01 -0.47 16.22
C ASN A 321 12.27 0.48 17.17
N ILE A 322 12.72 0.55 18.42
CA ILE A 322 12.15 1.46 19.42
C ILE A 322 12.18 2.93 18.98
N SER A 323 13.13 3.31 18.10
CA SER A 323 13.18 4.64 17.51
C SER A 323 11.91 5.00 16.73
N TYR A 324 11.13 4.02 16.25
CA TYR A 324 9.85 4.28 15.59
C TYR A 324 8.85 4.89 16.56
N ILE A 325 8.80 4.40 17.80
CA ILE A 325 7.94 4.97 18.85
C ILE A 325 8.43 6.36 19.23
N GLN A 326 9.75 6.57 19.30
CA GLN A 326 10.33 7.89 19.51
C GLN A 326 9.90 8.88 18.40
N GLN A 327 10.02 8.49 17.13
CA GLN A 327 9.60 9.31 15.99
C GLN A 327 8.11 9.66 16.03
N LEU A 328 7.25 8.71 16.42
CA LEU A 328 5.82 8.97 16.59
C LEU A 328 5.58 10.01 17.72
N ILE A 329 6.23 9.83 18.87
CA ILE A 329 6.11 10.74 20.01
C ILE A 329 6.60 12.15 19.65
N ASP A 330 7.75 12.26 18.98
CA ASP A 330 8.32 13.54 18.56
C ASP A 330 7.43 14.24 17.54
N TYR A 331 6.89 13.49 16.57
CA TYR A 331 5.94 14.00 15.60
C TYR A 331 4.67 14.53 16.28
N ILE A 332 4.06 13.74 17.16
CA ILE A 332 2.85 14.15 17.90
C ILE A 332 3.15 15.42 18.70
N LYS A 333 4.30 15.48 19.38
CA LYS A 333 4.70 16.64 20.19
C LYS A 333 4.85 17.89 19.33
N ALA A 334 5.51 17.78 18.18
CA ALA A 334 5.68 18.88 17.24
C ALA A 334 4.33 19.40 16.73
N ARG A 335 3.42 18.50 16.32
CA ARG A 335 2.09 18.88 15.82
C ARG A 335 1.21 19.54 16.88
N VAL A 336 1.23 19.01 18.11
CA VAL A 336 0.49 19.61 19.23
C VAL A 336 1.01 21.00 19.54
N THR A 337 2.34 21.19 19.54
CA THR A 337 2.98 22.50 19.80
C THR A 337 2.65 23.50 18.68
N GLU A 338 2.83 23.10 17.42
CA GLU A 338 2.53 23.94 16.25
C GLU A 338 1.06 24.41 16.25
N HIS A 339 0.13 23.52 16.60
CA HIS A 339 -1.29 23.85 16.72
C HIS A 339 -1.55 24.89 17.83
N GLN A 340 -0.87 24.75 18.97
CA GLN A 340 -0.98 25.70 20.10
C GLN A 340 -0.37 27.07 19.78
N ASP A 341 0.70 27.11 18.99
CA ASP A 341 1.35 28.34 18.54
C ASP A 341 0.52 29.08 17.47
N GLY A 342 -0.40 28.37 16.82
CA GLY A 342 -1.38 28.92 15.90
C GLY A 342 -2.43 29.85 16.56
N PRO A 343 -3.43 30.32 15.77
CA PRO A 343 -4.44 31.28 16.20
C PRO A 343 -5.53 30.67 17.11
N VAL A 344 -5.21 29.66 17.91
CA VAL A 344 -6.13 29.00 18.84
C VAL A 344 -6.16 29.71 20.20
N LYS A 345 -7.33 29.68 20.85
CA LYS A 345 -7.58 30.38 22.13
C LYS A 345 -7.29 29.54 23.37
N TYR A 346 -6.77 28.34 23.20
CA TYR A 346 -6.54 27.38 24.28
C TYR A 346 -5.12 26.81 24.24
N VAL A 347 -4.73 26.17 25.34
CA VAL A 347 -3.49 25.45 25.55
C VAL A 347 -3.87 24.08 26.10
N PHE A 348 -3.26 23.02 25.58
CA PHE A 348 -3.46 21.67 26.08
C PHE A 348 -2.79 21.47 27.43
N LYS A 349 -3.44 20.69 28.29
CA LYS A 349 -2.82 20.13 29.49
C LYS A 349 -1.95 18.93 29.10
N ASN A 350 -1.00 18.55 29.95
CA ASN A 350 -0.10 17.43 29.67
C ASN A 350 -0.85 16.11 29.43
N GLU A 351 -2.01 15.94 30.08
CA GLU A 351 -2.88 14.78 29.93
C GLU A 351 -3.34 14.59 28.48
N PHE A 352 -3.56 15.66 27.72
CA PHE A 352 -3.96 15.57 26.31
C PHE A 352 -2.89 14.88 25.48
N PHE A 353 -1.65 15.35 25.62
CA PHE A 353 -0.51 14.78 24.90
C PHE A 353 -0.29 13.31 25.29
N MET A 354 -0.34 13.01 26.59
CA MET A 354 -0.14 11.65 27.10
C MET A 354 -1.22 10.69 26.60
N ASP A 355 -2.50 11.06 26.70
CA ASP A 355 -3.61 10.23 26.24
C ASP A 355 -3.62 10.10 24.71
N LEU A 356 -3.22 11.15 23.96
CA LEU A 356 -3.08 11.10 22.51
C LEU A 356 -2.01 10.08 22.08
N VAL A 357 -0.81 10.15 22.65
CA VAL A 357 0.27 9.19 22.40
C VAL A 357 -0.19 7.78 22.75
N LEU A 358 -0.83 7.62 23.90
CA LEU A 358 -1.32 6.33 24.37
C LEU A 358 -2.36 5.72 23.43
N SER A 359 -3.38 6.50 23.03
CA SER A 359 -4.43 6.07 22.11
C SER A 359 -3.87 5.68 20.74
N ILE A 360 -2.94 6.48 20.19
CA ILE A 360 -2.27 6.16 18.92
C ILE A 360 -1.46 4.87 19.04
N CYS A 361 -0.66 4.70 20.09
CA CYS A 361 0.13 3.49 20.29
C CYS A 361 -0.76 2.26 20.50
N LYS A 362 -1.86 2.37 21.26
CA LYS A 362 -2.85 1.30 21.45
C LYS A 362 -3.47 0.88 20.11
N ARG A 363 -3.89 1.85 19.29
CA ARG A 363 -4.46 1.64 17.96
C ARG A 363 -3.45 0.96 17.02
N ALA A 364 -2.21 1.44 17.01
CA ALA A 364 -1.13 0.92 16.17
C ALA A 364 -0.59 -0.45 16.63
N ASN A 365 -0.81 -0.82 17.90
CA ASN A 365 -0.18 -1.98 18.54
C ASN A 365 -0.37 -3.26 17.73
N LYS A 366 -1.60 -3.54 17.31
CA LYS A 366 -1.89 -4.75 16.52
C LYS A 366 -1.12 -4.75 15.20
N THR A 367 -1.18 -3.65 14.44
CA THR A 367 -0.50 -3.53 13.15
C THR A 367 1.01 -3.69 13.27
N ILE A 368 1.64 -3.00 14.24
CA ILE A 368 3.10 -3.09 14.43
C ILE A 368 3.49 -4.50 14.90
N THR A 369 2.74 -5.09 15.82
CA THR A 369 3.01 -6.45 16.33
C THR A 369 2.84 -7.51 15.24
N ASP A 370 1.78 -7.41 14.43
CA ASP A 370 1.55 -8.33 13.30
C ASP A 370 2.65 -8.20 12.25
N GLN A 371 3.07 -6.97 11.91
CA GLN A 371 4.19 -6.75 11.00
C GLN A 371 5.50 -7.29 11.57
N HIS A 372 5.79 -7.06 12.85
CA HIS A 372 7.00 -7.58 13.47
C HIS A 372 7.00 -9.10 13.55
N ARG A 373 5.84 -9.73 13.77
CA ARG A 373 5.70 -11.19 13.70
C ARG A 373 6.08 -11.71 12.31
N LEU A 374 5.60 -11.09 11.24
CA LEU A 374 5.99 -11.46 9.87
C LEU A 374 7.50 -11.34 9.65
N PHE A 375 8.10 -10.25 10.14
CA PHE A 375 9.56 -10.08 10.10
C PHE A 375 10.30 -11.19 10.84
N ARG A 376 9.85 -11.53 12.06
CA ARG A 376 10.41 -12.60 12.87
C ARG A 376 10.29 -13.96 12.17
N GLU A 377 9.11 -14.28 11.63
CA GLU A 377 8.89 -15.55 10.93
C GLU A 377 9.73 -15.74 9.66
N ALA A 378 10.15 -14.63 9.04
CA ALA A 378 10.95 -14.63 7.82
C ALA A 378 12.47 -14.55 8.08
N ASN A 379 12.90 -13.94 9.20
CA ASN A 379 14.31 -13.61 9.46
C ASN A 379 14.89 -14.25 10.72
N ASP A 380 14.08 -14.79 11.63
CA ASP A 380 14.59 -15.49 12.81
C ASP A 380 15.24 -16.81 12.38
N PRO A 381 16.55 -17.00 12.61
CA PRO A 381 17.28 -18.17 12.16
C PRO A 381 16.72 -19.50 12.60
N GLU A 382 16.19 -19.56 13.82
CA GLU A 382 15.63 -20.79 14.33
C GLU A 382 14.31 -21.13 13.61
N ILE A 383 13.48 -20.12 13.37
CA ILE A 383 12.18 -20.31 12.72
C ILE A 383 12.34 -20.63 11.24
N TYR A 384 13.12 -19.84 10.49
CA TYR A 384 13.19 -20.03 9.05
C TYR A 384 13.99 -21.29 8.66
N VAL A 385 15.05 -21.64 9.40
CA VAL A 385 15.81 -22.89 9.11
C VAL A 385 14.94 -24.10 9.42
N LYS A 386 14.20 -24.08 10.52
CA LYS A 386 13.27 -25.16 10.89
C LYS A 386 12.21 -25.43 9.81
N LYS A 387 11.69 -24.38 9.15
CA LYS A 387 10.74 -24.54 8.04
C LYS A 387 11.33 -25.29 6.84
N LYS A 388 12.66 -25.28 6.67
CA LYS A 388 13.36 -25.90 5.55
C LYS A 388 13.92 -27.30 5.84
N GLU A 389 13.65 -27.88 7.01
CA GLU A 389 14.20 -29.18 7.42
C GLU A 389 13.93 -30.30 6.39
N GLU A 390 12.68 -30.44 5.96
CA GLU A 390 12.26 -31.45 4.99
C GLU A 390 12.93 -31.22 3.62
N GLU A 391 13.07 -29.96 3.19
CA GLU A 391 13.72 -29.60 1.93
C GLU A 391 15.20 -30.02 1.94
N TYR A 392 15.93 -29.67 3.00
CA TYR A 392 17.35 -30.04 3.14
C TYR A 392 17.53 -31.55 3.33
N TYR A 393 16.59 -32.23 4.00
CA TYR A 393 16.62 -33.68 4.12
C TYR A 393 16.47 -34.35 2.76
N SER A 394 15.54 -33.88 1.92
CA SER A 394 15.37 -34.40 0.56
C SER A 394 16.63 -34.25 -0.30
N ILE A 395 17.27 -33.08 -0.25
CA ILE A 395 18.54 -32.81 -0.94
C ILE A 395 19.65 -33.75 -0.43
N PHE A 396 19.77 -33.91 0.89
CA PHE A 396 20.72 -34.83 1.52
C PHE A 396 20.52 -36.28 1.06
N GLN A 397 19.27 -36.76 1.04
CA GLN A 397 18.94 -38.11 0.57
C GLN A 397 19.38 -38.30 -0.88
N LYS A 398 19.07 -37.37 -1.78
CA LYS A 398 19.43 -37.48 -3.20
C LYS A 398 20.93 -37.50 -3.42
N TYR A 399 21.70 -36.71 -2.66
CA TYR A 399 23.16 -36.80 -2.68
C TYR A 399 23.68 -38.17 -2.22
N CYS A 400 23.07 -38.77 -1.19
CA CYS A 400 23.43 -40.12 -0.75
C CYS A 400 23.20 -41.16 -1.87
N HIS A 401 22.12 -41.01 -2.64
CA HIS A 401 21.79 -41.87 -3.78
C HIS A 401 22.64 -41.60 -5.03
N GLY A 402 23.60 -40.68 -4.97
CA GLY A 402 24.56 -40.43 -6.06
C GLY A 402 24.08 -39.47 -7.14
N ALA A 403 23.09 -38.62 -6.86
CA ALA A 403 22.73 -37.52 -7.75
C ALA A 403 23.96 -36.63 -8.07
N THR A 404 24.07 -36.18 -9.32
CA THR A 404 25.15 -35.29 -9.76
C THR A 404 24.97 -33.88 -9.18
N SER A 405 26.06 -33.12 -9.09
CA SER A 405 26.00 -31.72 -8.63
C SER A 405 25.08 -30.87 -9.50
N ALA A 406 25.09 -31.05 -10.82
CA ALA A 406 24.20 -30.34 -11.75
C ALA A 406 22.72 -30.64 -11.49
N ALA A 407 22.37 -31.91 -11.24
CA ALA A 407 21.00 -32.29 -10.95
C ALA A 407 20.49 -31.67 -9.64
N ILE A 408 21.28 -31.76 -8.57
CA ILE A 408 20.92 -31.14 -7.30
C ILE A 408 20.83 -29.61 -7.42
N PHE A 409 21.73 -28.99 -8.19
CA PHE A 409 21.72 -27.56 -8.40
C PHE A 409 20.45 -27.08 -9.08
N GLY A 410 19.98 -27.80 -10.10
CA GLY A 410 18.69 -27.53 -10.77
C GLY A 410 17.51 -27.59 -9.81
N GLU A 411 17.48 -28.58 -8.92
CA GLU A 411 16.43 -28.67 -7.89
C GLU A 411 16.47 -27.50 -6.91
N ILE A 412 17.65 -27.06 -6.48
CA ILE A 412 17.79 -25.92 -5.57
C ILE A 412 17.31 -24.64 -6.23
N ILE A 413 17.65 -24.42 -7.50
CA ILE A 413 17.13 -23.28 -8.27
C ILE A 413 15.60 -23.30 -8.25
N CYS A 414 15.00 -24.45 -8.57
CA CYS A 414 13.56 -24.63 -8.51
C CYS A 414 12.97 -24.31 -7.12
N GLN A 415 13.55 -24.82 -6.04
CA GLN A 415 13.08 -24.51 -4.67
C GLN A 415 13.19 -23.02 -4.34
N LYS A 416 14.31 -22.38 -4.72
CA LYS A 416 14.54 -20.95 -4.50
C LYS A 416 13.63 -20.05 -5.34
N LEU A 417 13.14 -20.55 -6.48
CA LEU A 417 12.19 -19.84 -7.33
C LEU A 417 10.74 -19.89 -6.81
N LYS A 418 10.39 -20.85 -5.93
CA LYS A 418 9.01 -21.05 -5.46
C LYS A 418 8.37 -19.78 -4.88
N GLU A 419 9.00 -19.17 -3.88
CA GLU A 419 8.49 -17.96 -3.22
C GLU A 419 8.48 -16.73 -4.17
N PRO A 420 9.55 -16.42 -4.95
CA PRO A 420 9.51 -15.36 -5.95
C PRO A 420 8.39 -15.52 -7.00
N ILE A 421 8.17 -16.75 -7.47
CA ILE A 421 7.11 -17.07 -8.43
C ILE A 421 5.73 -16.78 -7.80
N GLU A 422 5.47 -17.29 -6.60
CA GLU A 422 4.21 -17.09 -5.86
C GLU A 422 3.91 -15.60 -5.67
N GLN A 423 4.89 -14.84 -5.17
CA GLN A 423 4.75 -13.40 -4.96
C GLN A 423 4.45 -12.65 -6.26
N SER A 424 5.15 -12.99 -7.35
CA SER A 424 4.94 -12.37 -8.66
C SER A 424 3.53 -12.66 -9.20
N ILE A 425 3.06 -13.90 -9.10
CA ILE A 425 1.70 -14.31 -9.51
C ILE A 425 0.65 -13.57 -8.70
N TYR A 426 0.76 -13.52 -7.38
CA TYR A 426 -0.22 -12.84 -6.53
C TYR A 426 -0.26 -11.34 -6.81
N LYS A 427 0.90 -10.70 -6.95
CA LYS A 427 0.99 -9.27 -7.28
C LYS A 427 0.35 -8.96 -8.64
N LYS A 428 0.63 -9.77 -9.65
CA LYS A 428 0.06 -9.64 -11.00
C LYS A 428 -1.45 -9.89 -11.01
N THR A 429 -1.91 -10.91 -10.28
CA THR A 429 -3.33 -11.27 -10.15
C THR A 429 -4.09 -10.18 -9.40
N ALA A 430 -3.59 -9.69 -8.26
CA ALA A 430 -4.20 -8.61 -7.49
C ALA A 430 -4.37 -7.34 -8.34
N ARG A 431 -3.37 -7.00 -9.15
CA ARG A 431 -3.46 -5.87 -10.10
C ARG A 431 -4.56 -6.08 -11.15
N GLN A 432 -4.65 -7.26 -11.73
CA GLN A 432 -5.71 -7.57 -12.71
C GLN A 432 -7.10 -7.53 -12.05
N LEU A 433 -7.25 -8.07 -10.85
CA LEU A 433 -8.50 -8.05 -10.09
C LEU A 433 -8.90 -6.63 -9.70
N ALA A 434 -7.95 -5.77 -9.32
CA ALA A 434 -8.23 -4.36 -9.07
C ALA A 434 -8.83 -3.66 -10.30
N ASN A 435 -8.34 -3.97 -11.50
CA ASN A 435 -8.90 -3.43 -12.75
C ASN A 435 -10.31 -4.00 -13.04
N ASP A 436 -10.52 -5.30 -12.81
CA ASP A 436 -11.83 -5.93 -12.95
C ASP A 436 -12.84 -5.32 -11.98
N MET A 437 -12.50 -5.18 -10.69
CA MET A 437 -13.37 -4.58 -9.66
C MET A 437 -13.75 -3.14 -10.00
N ARG A 438 -12.81 -2.35 -10.52
CA ARG A 438 -13.08 -0.97 -10.97
C ARG A 438 -14.09 -0.90 -12.12
N THR A 439 -14.33 -2.00 -12.82
CA THR A 439 -15.24 -2.09 -13.96
C THR A 439 -16.55 -2.79 -13.57
N ASP A 440 -16.43 -3.98 -12.97
CA ASP A 440 -17.48 -4.97 -12.81
C ASP A 440 -18.08 -5.01 -11.39
N CYS A 441 -17.42 -4.43 -10.38
CA CYS A 441 -17.93 -4.41 -9.00
C CYS A 441 -18.80 -3.17 -8.78
N PRO A 442 -20.13 -3.29 -8.61
CA PRO A 442 -21.02 -2.12 -8.56
C PRO A 442 -20.75 -1.16 -7.40
N SER A 443 -20.26 -1.68 -6.27
CA SER A 443 -19.92 -0.89 -5.08
C SER A 443 -18.59 -0.15 -5.19
N LEU A 444 -17.66 -0.67 -6.02
CA LEU A 444 -16.29 -0.14 -6.17
C LEU A 444 -16.03 0.52 -7.53
N ASN A 445 -16.95 0.40 -8.49
CA ASN A 445 -16.82 1.02 -9.80
C ASN A 445 -17.23 2.51 -9.77
N GLY A 446 -16.74 3.25 -10.76
CA GLY A 446 -17.10 4.66 -10.95
C GLY A 446 -16.37 5.60 -10.00
N ASN A 447 -17.12 6.47 -9.32
CA ASN A 447 -16.58 7.61 -8.57
C ASN A 447 -16.92 7.54 -7.08
N ARG A 448 -16.32 8.45 -6.29
CA ARG A 448 -16.52 8.53 -4.83
C ARG A 448 -18.00 8.60 -4.41
N SER A 449 -18.84 9.30 -5.17
CA SER A 449 -20.28 9.40 -4.85
C SER A 449 -20.99 8.05 -4.99
N ASN A 450 -20.59 7.22 -5.97
CA ASN A 450 -21.12 5.86 -6.08
C ASN A 450 -20.70 4.98 -4.88
N LEU A 451 -19.45 5.11 -4.43
CA LEU A 451 -18.96 4.42 -3.25
C LEU A 451 -19.74 4.87 -1.99
N GLU A 452 -19.89 6.18 -1.79
CA GLU A 452 -20.66 6.76 -0.67
C GLU A 452 -22.12 6.28 -0.67
N LYS A 453 -22.76 6.24 -1.83
CA LYS A 453 -24.12 5.69 -1.98
C LYS A 453 -24.20 4.25 -1.48
N HIS A 454 -23.24 3.40 -1.86
CA HIS A 454 -23.24 1.99 -1.42
C HIS A 454 -22.96 1.86 0.08
N ILE A 455 -22.03 2.65 0.62
CA ILE A 455 -21.77 2.71 2.06
C ILE A 455 -23.05 3.09 2.81
N LEU A 456 -23.71 4.20 2.43
CA LEU A 456 -24.93 4.67 3.08
C LEU A 456 -26.08 3.67 2.97
N LYS A 457 -26.20 2.98 1.83
CA LYS A 457 -27.17 1.91 1.65
C LYS A 457 -26.88 0.75 2.62
N THR A 458 -25.64 0.30 2.71
CA THR A 458 -25.24 -0.79 3.62
C THR A 458 -25.44 -0.40 5.08
N LEU A 459 -25.14 0.84 5.47
CA LEU A 459 -25.43 1.36 6.80
C LEU A 459 -26.94 1.35 7.10
N ALA A 460 -27.77 1.73 6.13
CA ALA A 460 -29.22 1.68 6.25
C ALA A 460 -29.76 0.26 6.39
N GLU A 461 -29.21 -0.69 5.65
CA GLU A 461 -29.61 -2.11 5.73
C GLU A 461 -29.16 -2.78 7.03
N GLN A 462 -28.05 -2.34 7.63
CA GLN A 462 -27.52 -2.91 8.87
C GLN A 462 -28.15 -2.34 10.13
N GLU A 463 -28.72 -1.13 10.08
CA GLU A 463 -29.35 -0.42 11.21
C GLU A 463 -28.48 -0.35 12.48
N ASP A 464 -27.15 -0.33 12.28
CA ASP A 464 -26.15 -0.37 13.35
C ASP A 464 -25.66 1.06 13.68
N PHE A 465 -26.09 1.57 14.83
CA PHE A 465 -25.77 2.92 15.28
C PHE A 465 -24.26 3.18 15.42
N ASP A 466 -23.49 2.20 15.88
CA ASP A 466 -22.05 2.36 16.07
C ASP A 466 -21.33 2.47 14.72
N LYS A 467 -21.81 1.77 13.69
CA LYS A 467 -21.28 1.92 12.32
C LYS A 467 -21.62 3.26 11.71
N TYR A 468 -22.80 3.82 11.97
CA TYR A 468 -23.13 5.19 11.58
C TYR A 468 -22.20 6.20 12.24
N MET A 469 -21.95 6.05 13.55
CA MET A 469 -21.03 6.93 14.26
C MET A 469 -19.60 6.78 13.73
N ASN A 470 -19.14 5.57 13.42
CA ASN A 470 -17.85 5.35 12.79
C ASN A 470 -17.76 6.03 11.41
N TYR A 471 -18.79 5.95 10.58
CA TYR A 471 -18.82 6.64 9.29
C TYR A 471 -18.76 8.17 9.43
N ILE A 472 -19.43 8.74 10.44
CA ILE A 472 -19.48 10.19 10.68
C ILE A 472 -18.17 10.70 11.29
N ASP A 473 -17.70 10.04 12.34
CA ASP A 473 -16.55 10.48 13.13
C ASP A 473 -15.21 10.04 12.50
N TYR A 474 -15.20 8.90 11.81
CA TYR A 474 -14.03 8.24 11.22
C TYR A 474 -14.26 7.78 9.75
N PRO A 475 -14.70 8.67 8.85
CA PRO A 475 -15.08 8.30 7.48
C PRO A 475 -13.98 7.56 6.73
N ARG A 476 -12.70 7.88 6.94
CA ARG A 476 -11.59 7.19 6.26
C ARG A 476 -11.48 5.72 6.68
N ASP A 477 -11.60 5.44 7.97
CA ASP A 477 -11.51 4.08 8.49
C ASP A 477 -12.72 3.26 8.02
N HIS A 478 -13.90 3.87 8.06
CA HIS A 478 -15.11 3.24 7.55
C HIS A 478 -15.00 2.90 6.05
N PHE A 479 -14.54 3.83 5.22
CA PHE A 479 -14.31 3.57 3.79
C PHE A 479 -13.30 2.45 3.58
N LYS A 480 -12.20 2.45 4.33
CA LYS A 480 -11.17 1.41 4.24
C LYS A 480 -11.73 0.04 4.59
N SER A 481 -12.50 -0.06 5.68
CA SER A 481 -13.17 -1.30 6.09
C SER A 481 -14.12 -1.77 5.01
N PHE A 482 -15.01 -0.88 4.55
CA PHE A 482 -15.99 -1.19 3.52
C PHE A 482 -15.34 -1.69 2.22
N ILE A 483 -14.32 -0.99 1.72
CA ILE A 483 -13.58 -1.42 0.51
C ILE A 483 -12.93 -2.79 0.75
N SER A 484 -12.34 -3.02 1.91
CA SER A 484 -11.70 -4.30 2.24
C SER A 484 -12.72 -5.45 2.27
N ASP A 485 -13.90 -5.21 2.82
CA ASP A 485 -14.99 -6.18 2.89
C ASP A 485 -15.56 -6.48 1.50
N GLU A 486 -15.78 -5.44 0.67
CA GLU A 486 -16.24 -5.59 -0.71
C GLU A 486 -15.21 -6.34 -1.58
N VAL A 487 -13.91 -6.03 -1.44
CA VAL A 487 -12.84 -6.75 -2.14
C VAL A 487 -12.81 -8.22 -1.72
N SER A 488 -12.87 -8.49 -0.41
CA SER A 488 -12.86 -9.86 0.12
C SER A 488 -14.06 -10.66 -0.39
N ARG A 489 -15.25 -10.04 -0.41
CA ARG A 489 -16.46 -10.67 -0.95
C ARG A 489 -16.35 -10.91 -2.45
N TYR A 490 -15.89 -9.92 -3.21
CA TYR A 490 -15.70 -10.06 -4.66
C TYR A 490 -14.74 -11.21 -5.00
N ILE A 491 -13.60 -11.31 -4.31
CA ILE A 491 -12.63 -12.38 -4.50
C ILE A 491 -13.25 -13.74 -4.16
N THR A 492 -13.98 -13.83 -3.05
CA THR A 492 -14.61 -15.09 -2.60
C THR A 492 -15.68 -15.55 -3.58
N ASP A 493 -16.61 -14.66 -3.95
CA ASP A 493 -17.74 -14.99 -4.82
C ASP A 493 -17.31 -15.32 -6.26
N ASN A 494 -16.21 -14.72 -6.72
CA ASN A 494 -15.70 -14.90 -8.09
C ASN A 494 -14.43 -15.76 -8.16
N PHE A 495 -14.09 -16.49 -7.09
CA PHE A 495 -12.82 -17.19 -7.00
C PHE A 495 -12.62 -18.16 -8.18
N SER A 496 -13.53 -19.12 -8.33
CA SER A 496 -13.43 -20.17 -9.35
C SER A 496 -13.59 -19.66 -10.79
N VAL A 497 -14.37 -18.59 -10.98
CA VAL A 497 -14.75 -18.09 -12.32
C VAL A 497 -13.79 -17.03 -12.84
N ARG A 498 -13.15 -16.24 -11.97
CA ARG A 498 -12.30 -15.10 -12.37
C ARG A 498 -10.90 -15.16 -11.78
N VAL A 499 -10.77 -15.39 -10.47
CA VAL A 499 -9.49 -15.34 -9.77
C VAL A 499 -8.59 -16.49 -10.22
N LEU A 500 -9.08 -17.73 -10.08
CA LEU A 500 -8.33 -18.94 -10.40
C LEU A 500 -7.89 -18.99 -11.89
N PRO A 501 -8.74 -18.67 -12.89
CA PRO A 501 -8.29 -18.63 -14.28
C PRO A 501 -7.20 -17.58 -14.56
N LYS A 502 -7.24 -16.40 -13.90
CA LYS A 502 -6.19 -15.38 -14.06
C LYS A 502 -4.88 -15.82 -13.41
N MET A 503 -4.94 -16.49 -12.26
CA MET A 503 -3.77 -17.10 -11.62
C MET A 503 -3.16 -18.15 -12.55
N LYS A 504 -3.95 -19.11 -13.04
CA LYS A 504 -3.48 -20.16 -13.98
C LYS A 504 -2.85 -19.58 -15.24
N LYS A 505 -3.48 -18.59 -15.85
CA LYS A 505 -2.89 -17.89 -17.01
C LYS A 505 -1.58 -17.19 -16.67
N SER A 506 -1.47 -16.59 -15.48
CA SER A 506 -0.24 -15.93 -15.05
C SER A 506 0.88 -16.94 -14.77
N ILE A 507 0.54 -18.09 -14.19
CA ILE A 507 1.42 -19.23 -13.96
C ILE A 507 1.96 -19.76 -15.29
N GLU A 508 1.09 -20.05 -16.25
CA GLU A 508 1.49 -20.55 -17.58
C GLU A 508 2.46 -19.59 -18.29
N LEU A 509 2.15 -18.28 -18.30
CA LEU A 509 3.01 -17.28 -18.92
C LEU A 509 4.36 -17.14 -18.23
N LEU A 510 4.38 -17.18 -16.90
CA LEU A 510 5.62 -17.08 -16.13
C LEU A 510 6.47 -18.34 -16.28
N GLN A 511 5.87 -19.52 -16.29
CA GLN A 511 6.55 -20.78 -16.57
C GLN A 511 7.20 -20.79 -17.95
N GLN A 512 6.45 -20.39 -18.99
CA GLN A 512 7.01 -20.27 -20.34
C GLN A 512 8.20 -19.30 -20.37
N LYS A 513 8.08 -18.17 -19.67
CA LYS A 513 9.16 -17.18 -19.60
C LYS A 513 10.40 -17.72 -18.89
N ILE A 514 10.24 -18.40 -17.76
CA ILE A 514 11.36 -19.00 -17.03
C ILE A 514 12.04 -20.05 -17.92
N MET A 515 11.28 -20.92 -18.59
CA MET A 515 11.87 -21.92 -19.49
C MET A 515 12.62 -21.28 -20.65
N GLU A 516 12.07 -20.22 -21.27
CA GLU A 516 12.77 -19.46 -22.31
C GLU A 516 14.13 -18.93 -21.82
N VAL A 517 14.17 -18.39 -20.59
CA VAL A 517 15.40 -17.86 -19.99
C VAL A 517 16.38 -18.97 -19.63
N VAL A 518 15.91 -20.13 -19.17
CA VAL A 518 16.77 -21.32 -18.95
C VAL A 518 17.48 -21.69 -20.25
N TYR A 519 16.73 -21.86 -21.36
CA TYR A 519 17.31 -22.22 -22.66
C TYR A 519 18.36 -21.20 -23.12
N LYS A 520 18.04 -19.91 -23.04
CA LYS A 520 18.97 -18.83 -23.42
C LYS A 520 20.23 -18.80 -22.58
N SER A 521 20.11 -19.03 -21.27
CA SER A 521 21.25 -19.03 -20.35
C SER A 521 22.15 -20.23 -20.61
N THR A 522 21.56 -21.40 -20.89
CA THR A 522 22.30 -22.62 -21.27
C THR A 522 23.07 -22.41 -22.57
N GLU A 523 22.41 -21.92 -23.62
CA GLU A 523 23.03 -21.61 -24.92
C GLU A 523 24.15 -20.58 -24.77
N HIS A 524 23.90 -19.49 -24.02
CA HIS A 524 24.86 -18.43 -23.80
C HIS A 524 26.16 -18.94 -23.15
N VAL A 525 26.06 -19.84 -22.18
CA VAL A 525 27.22 -20.39 -21.47
C VAL A 525 27.98 -21.38 -22.33
N GLN A 526 27.27 -22.22 -23.09
CA GLN A 526 27.89 -23.17 -24.01
C GLN A 526 28.67 -22.44 -25.12
N ASP A 527 28.08 -21.41 -25.72
CA ASP A 527 28.71 -20.63 -26.80
C ASP A 527 29.94 -19.85 -26.33
N ASN A 528 29.94 -19.39 -25.08
CA ASN A 528 31.03 -18.59 -24.52
C ASN A 528 32.03 -19.42 -23.69
N SER A 529 31.86 -20.74 -23.62
CA SER A 529 32.66 -21.62 -22.75
C SER A 529 32.71 -21.12 -21.30
N GLY A 530 31.56 -20.63 -20.82
CA GLY A 530 31.41 -20.06 -19.49
C GLY A 530 31.27 -21.12 -18.40
N ASP A 531 31.28 -20.65 -17.16
CA ASP A 531 31.01 -21.45 -15.98
C ASP A 531 29.55 -21.28 -15.52
N VAL A 532 29.20 -22.00 -14.43
CA VAL A 532 27.90 -21.86 -13.78
C VAL A 532 27.63 -20.44 -13.27
N GLY A 533 28.67 -19.67 -12.93
CA GLY A 533 28.53 -18.28 -12.53
C GLY A 533 27.99 -17.42 -13.68
N LEU A 534 28.53 -17.60 -14.89
CA LEU A 534 28.01 -16.95 -16.09
C LEU A 534 26.56 -17.36 -16.39
N TRP A 535 26.22 -18.65 -16.20
CA TRP A 535 24.86 -19.15 -16.40
C TRP A 535 23.87 -18.47 -15.46
N LEU A 536 24.22 -18.41 -14.17
CA LEU A 536 23.39 -17.79 -13.13
C LEU A 536 23.19 -16.31 -13.35
N LYS A 537 24.24 -15.61 -13.76
CA LYS A 537 24.17 -14.20 -14.10
C LYS A 537 23.18 -13.94 -15.23
N SER A 538 23.33 -14.67 -16.34
CA SER A 538 22.43 -14.59 -17.49
C SER A 538 20.99 -14.88 -17.08
N PHE A 539 20.79 -15.94 -16.29
CA PHE A 539 19.48 -16.38 -15.82
C PHE A 539 18.80 -15.33 -14.92
N ALA A 540 19.53 -14.80 -13.93
CA ALA A 540 19.01 -13.81 -12.99
C ALA A 540 18.74 -12.46 -13.67
N ASP A 541 19.64 -11.99 -14.53
CA ASP A 541 19.51 -10.71 -15.22
C ASP A 541 18.26 -10.70 -16.14
N GLU A 542 18.02 -11.78 -16.89
CA GLU A 542 16.86 -11.90 -17.77
C GLU A 542 15.51 -12.01 -17.01
N LEU A 543 15.51 -12.52 -15.78
CA LEU A 543 14.32 -12.62 -14.93
C LEU A 543 14.08 -11.39 -14.03
N SER A 544 15.03 -10.45 -13.99
CA SER A 544 15.03 -9.33 -13.05
C SER A 544 13.82 -8.39 -13.14
N ASP A 545 13.14 -8.35 -14.29
CA ASP A 545 11.90 -7.59 -14.48
C ASP A 545 10.66 -8.30 -13.90
N GLU A 546 10.68 -9.63 -13.83
CA GLU A 546 9.51 -10.45 -13.47
C GLU A 546 9.58 -10.99 -12.04
N LEU A 547 10.78 -11.25 -11.53
CA LEU A 547 11.03 -11.90 -10.23
C LEU A 547 12.04 -11.14 -9.38
N ILE A 548 11.83 -11.20 -8.05
CA ILE A 548 12.87 -10.85 -7.08
C ILE A 548 13.73 -12.11 -6.91
N PHE A 549 14.78 -12.20 -7.73
CA PHE A 549 15.70 -13.32 -7.78
C PHE A 549 17.05 -12.84 -8.34
N SER A 550 18.13 -13.16 -7.66
CA SER A 550 19.49 -12.71 -7.95
C SER A 550 20.50 -13.84 -7.78
N GLU A 551 21.72 -13.65 -8.29
CA GLU A 551 22.83 -14.58 -8.02
C GLU A 551 23.06 -14.81 -6.52
N LYS A 552 22.77 -13.80 -5.67
CA LYS A 552 22.96 -13.90 -4.22
C LYS A 552 22.06 -14.94 -3.57
N ASP A 553 20.88 -15.19 -4.13
CA ASP A 553 19.94 -16.19 -3.63
C ASP A 553 20.49 -17.62 -3.75
N LEU A 554 21.50 -17.79 -4.61
CA LEU A 554 22.21 -19.04 -4.89
C LEU A 554 23.69 -19.01 -4.45
N SER A 555 24.20 -17.86 -4.00
CA SER A 555 25.62 -17.58 -3.71
C SER A 555 26.30 -18.39 -2.59
N GLY A 556 25.68 -19.41 -2.04
CA GLY A 556 26.49 -20.46 -1.41
C GLY A 556 25.87 -21.81 -1.33
N VAL A 557 25.28 -22.18 -2.46
CA VAL A 557 25.47 -23.53 -2.97
C VAL A 557 26.84 -23.55 -3.66
N LYS A 558 27.83 -24.31 -3.19
CA LYS A 558 29.04 -24.50 -4.01
C LYS A 558 28.68 -25.24 -5.29
N HIS A 559 28.81 -24.53 -6.39
CA HIS A 559 28.49 -24.98 -7.73
C HIS A 559 29.74 -25.18 -8.60
N ASP A 560 30.94 -25.13 -8.01
CA ASP A 560 32.22 -25.31 -8.72
C ASP A 560 32.31 -26.68 -9.45
N ASP A 561 31.49 -27.65 -9.02
CA ASP A 561 31.37 -28.99 -9.62
C ASP A 561 30.20 -29.10 -10.62
N VAL A 562 29.59 -27.99 -11.05
CA VAL A 562 28.46 -27.97 -12.01
C VAL A 562 28.99 -27.62 -13.39
N ASP A 563 29.16 -28.63 -14.24
CA ASP A 563 29.65 -28.53 -15.61
C ASP A 563 28.66 -29.06 -16.66
N ASP A 564 27.70 -29.89 -16.26
CA ASP A 564 26.64 -30.42 -17.14
C ASP A 564 25.41 -29.50 -17.19
N PHE A 565 25.48 -28.45 -18.04
CA PHE A 565 24.39 -27.50 -18.21
C PHE A 565 23.15 -28.09 -18.92
N ASN A 566 23.30 -29.14 -19.71
CA ASN A 566 22.16 -29.82 -20.34
C ASN A 566 21.34 -30.57 -19.28
N LEU A 567 22.03 -31.25 -18.36
CA LEU A 567 21.36 -31.91 -17.22
C LEU A 567 20.71 -30.88 -16.29
N LEU A 568 21.36 -29.73 -16.06
CA LEU A 568 20.79 -28.64 -15.27
C LEU A 568 19.45 -28.17 -15.86
N GLU A 569 19.44 -27.91 -17.17
CA GLU A 569 18.24 -27.52 -17.92
C GLU A 569 17.14 -28.60 -17.84
N ASP A 570 17.48 -29.86 -18.05
CA ASP A 570 16.54 -30.99 -18.00
C ASP A 570 15.88 -31.14 -16.63
N VAL A 571 16.64 -30.94 -15.55
CA VAL A 571 16.09 -30.99 -14.19
C VAL A 571 15.13 -29.84 -13.95
N ILE A 572 15.50 -28.59 -14.31
CA ILE A 572 14.60 -27.44 -14.13
C ILE A 572 13.31 -27.64 -14.93
N LYS A 573 13.41 -28.14 -16.16
CA LYS A 573 12.26 -28.46 -17.01
C LYS A 573 11.32 -29.48 -16.38
N LYS A 574 11.87 -30.45 -15.64
CA LYS A 574 11.11 -31.51 -14.97
C LYS A 574 10.47 -31.04 -13.65
N GLU A 575 11.18 -30.25 -12.85
CA GLU A 575 10.77 -29.88 -11.49
C GLU A 575 9.88 -28.62 -11.46
N LEU A 576 10.12 -27.66 -12.35
CA LEU A 576 9.37 -26.40 -12.41
C LEU A 576 7.84 -26.57 -12.52
N PRO A 577 7.29 -27.52 -13.31
CA PRO A 577 5.85 -27.75 -13.38
C PRO A 577 5.21 -28.15 -12.03
N SER A 578 5.95 -28.86 -11.16
CA SER A 578 5.44 -29.23 -9.84
C SER A 578 5.25 -28.00 -8.96
N ILE A 579 6.22 -27.07 -8.98
CA ILE A 579 6.15 -25.80 -8.24
C ILE A 579 4.98 -24.96 -8.74
N MET A 580 4.79 -24.89 -10.05
CA MET A 580 3.67 -24.15 -10.65
C MET A 580 2.31 -24.73 -10.27
N THR A 581 2.24 -26.06 -10.09
CA THR A 581 1.02 -26.75 -9.66
C THR A 581 0.73 -26.51 -8.18
N ASP A 582 1.76 -26.50 -7.31
CA ASP A 582 1.61 -26.21 -5.87
C ASP A 582 1.03 -24.81 -5.61
N ILE A 583 1.31 -23.84 -6.50
CA ILE A 583 0.86 -22.45 -6.38
C ILE A 583 -0.58 -22.25 -6.90
N SER A 584 -1.06 -23.16 -7.75
CA SER A 584 -2.40 -23.11 -8.37
C SER A 584 -3.50 -23.58 -7.42
#